data_AF-A0A1H0KTJ5-F1
#
_entry.id   AF-A0A1H0KTJ5-F1
#
_cell.length_a   1.000
_cell.length_b   1.000
_cell.length_c   1.000
_cell.angle_alpha   90.00
_cell.angle_beta   90.00
_cell.angle_gamma   90.00
#
_symmetry.space_group_name_H-M   'P 1'
#
loop_
_entity.id
_entity.type
_entity.pdbx_description
1 polymer ?
#
loop_
_entity_poly.entity_id
_entity_poly.type
_entity_poly.pdbx_seq_one_letter_code
_entity_poly.pdbx_strand_id
1 'polypeptide(L)'
;MITVDTLKQRSLNKMGNVQPIVKENAWKMIKQAYKDGIFVQISSGHRTYEEQAHLYGQGRPDYYWNGKRYGHSGNIVTYAKPGKSNHHSGRAIDFFLVSSDGKKALWTVNQDWRHVADIAKSLGFQWGGDWSSFKDYAHLEWPEKSHNIRDLQTKLQKLGYQPGPIDGIYGPRTKQAIIAFQHQEGLEVDGSAGPLTTNRLHARTYPGYPVHFGSKGSVVQRIQRVVGTKDDGHFGPLTEAAVCAFQQQHRLKVDGVVGPNTWRKMFGNQHPS
;
A
#
# COMPACT_ATOMS: atom_id res chain seq x y z
N MET A 1 -27.30 -8.70 -18.73
CA MET A 1 -26.41 -8.76 -17.56
C MET A 1 -25.49 -7.55 -17.60
N ILE A 2 -25.20 -6.90 -16.47
CA ILE A 2 -24.30 -5.75 -16.41
C ILE A 2 -22.88 -6.15 -16.84
N THR A 3 -22.21 -5.28 -17.59
CA THR A 3 -20.83 -5.52 -18.03
C THR A 3 -19.83 -4.99 -17.01
N VAL A 4 -18.65 -5.61 -16.94
CA VAL A 4 -17.55 -5.14 -16.07
C VAL A 4 -17.11 -3.72 -16.42
N ASP A 5 -17.17 -3.33 -17.70
CA ASP A 5 -16.85 -1.97 -18.14
C ASP A 5 -17.90 -0.96 -17.67
N THR A 6 -19.18 -1.34 -17.64
CA THR A 6 -20.24 -0.50 -17.07
C THR A 6 -19.99 -0.26 -15.58
N LEU A 7 -19.65 -1.31 -14.82
CA LEU A 7 -19.30 -1.20 -13.40
C LEU A 7 -18.06 -0.33 -13.19
N LYS A 8 -17.04 -0.49 -14.04
CA LYS A 8 -15.83 0.34 -14.04
C LYS A 8 -16.16 1.82 -14.21
N GLN A 9 -16.91 2.17 -15.26
CA GLN A 9 -17.22 3.57 -15.58
C GLN A 9 -18.06 4.22 -14.48
N ARG A 10 -19.12 3.53 -14.02
CA ARG A 10 -19.96 4.02 -12.91
C ARG A 10 -19.16 4.23 -11.64
N SER A 11 -18.24 3.32 -11.33
CA SER A 11 -17.37 3.41 -10.14
C SER A 11 -16.35 4.54 -10.26
N LEU A 12 -15.68 4.68 -11.41
CA LEU A 12 -14.70 5.76 -11.64
C LEU A 12 -15.35 7.15 -11.50
N ASN A 13 -16.59 7.31 -11.96
CA ASN A 13 -17.35 8.55 -11.81
C ASN A 13 -17.64 8.91 -10.34
N LYS A 14 -17.72 7.91 -9.45
CA LYS A 14 -17.97 8.12 -8.01
C LYS A 14 -16.69 8.27 -7.18
N MET A 15 -15.56 7.85 -7.72
CA MET A 15 -14.28 7.89 -7.02
C MET A 15 -13.67 9.29 -6.90
N GLY A 16 -13.94 10.20 -7.83
CA GLY A 16 -13.32 11.54 -7.82
C GLY A 16 -11.78 11.50 -7.79
N ASN A 17 -11.19 12.37 -6.96
CA ASN A 17 -9.75 12.55 -6.76
C ASN A 17 -9.12 11.59 -5.72
N VAL A 18 -9.60 10.35 -5.63
CA VAL A 18 -8.90 9.31 -4.84
C VAL A 18 -7.47 9.10 -5.34
N GLN A 19 -6.61 8.64 -4.44
CA GLN A 19 -5.23 8.30 -4.77
C GLN A 19 -5.19 7.26 -5.91
N PRO A 20 -4.26 7.36 -6.86
CA PRO A 20 -4.19 6.43 -7.98
C PRO A 20 -4.11 4.96 -7.59
N ILE A 21 -3.52 4.63 -6.44
CA ILE A 21 -3.48 3.25 -5.94
C ILE A 21 -4.84 2.73 -5.49
N VAL A 22 -5.64 3.60 -4.86
CA VAL A 22 -7.00 3.29 -4.44
C VAL A 22 -7.84 3.07 -5.68
N LYS A 23 -7.72 3.97 -6.68
CA LYS A 23 -8.42 3.84 -7.97
C LYS A 23 -8.05 2.55 -8.70
N GLU A 24 -6.77 2.20 -8.72
CA GLU A 24 -6.28 0.96 -9.35
C GLU A 24 -6.76 -0.29 -8.64
N ASN A 25 -6.57 -0.38 -7.33
CA ASN A 25 -6.94 -1.59 -6.58
C ASN A 25 -8.45 -1.73 -6.47
N ALA A 26 -9.22 -0.64 -6.43
CA ALA A 26 -10.66 -0.71 -6.56
C ALA A 26 -11.08 -1.27 -7.93
N TRP A 27 -10.36 -0.94 -9.02
CA TRP A 27 -10.60 -1.56 -10.31
C TRP A 27 -10.24 -3.05 -10.33
N LYS A 28 -9.10 -3.44 -9.76
CA LYS A 28 -8.73 -4.87 -9.62
C LYS A 28 -9.78 -5.64 -8.81
N MET A 29 -10.26 -5.05 -7.72
CA MET A 29 -11.33 -5.60 -6.90
C MET A 29 -12.62 -5.82 -7.71
N ILE A 30 -13.11 -4.79 -8.41
CA ILE A 30 -14.29 -4.89 -9.28
C ILE A 30 -14.10 -5.99 -10.33
N LYS A 31 -12.94 -6.04 -10.98
CA LYS A 31 -12.63 -7.01 -12.03
C LYS A 31 -12.60 -8.44 -11.47
N GLN A 32 -12.02 -8.65 -10.28
CA GLN A 32 -11.95 -9.96 -9.66
C GLN A 32 -13.33 -10.42 -9.17
N ALA A 33 -14.06 -9.56 -8.45
CA ALA A 33 -15.43 -9.87 -8.02
C ALA A 33 -16.34 -10.22 -9.21
N TYR A 34 -16.19 -9.52 -10.34
CA TYR A 34 -16.95 -9.81 -11.55
C TYR A 34 -16.69 -11.21 -12.10
N LYS A 35 -15.43 -11.68 -12.07
CA LYS A 35 -15.09 -13.06 -12.48
C LYS A 35 -15.74 -14.10 -11.57
N ASP A 36 -15.95 -13.74 -10.32
CA ASP A 36 -16.57 -14.58 -9.30
C ASP A 36 -18.12 -14.49 -9.33
N GLY A 37 -18.70 -13.78 -10.30
CA GLY A 37 -20.15 -13.61 -10.45
C GLY A 37 -20.77 -12.54 -9.54
N ILE A 38 -19.93 -11.72 -8.89
CA ILE A 38 -20.35 -10.69 -7.93
C ILE A 38 -20.19 -9.30 -8.55
N PHE A 39 -21.29 -8.56 -8.66
CA PHE A 39 -21.30 -7.24 -9.32
C PHE A 39 -21.12 -6.13 -8.29
N VAL A 40 -19.93 -5.53 -8.23
CA VAL A 40 -19.58 -4.45 -7.29
C VAL A 40 -19.52 -3.11 -7.99
N GLN A 41 -20.02 -2.07 -7.31
CA GLN A 41 -19.86 -0.70 -7.72
C GLN A 41 -19.41 0.19 -6.56
N ILE A 42 -18.58 1.18 -6.85
CA ILE A 42 -18.19 2.21 -5.87
C ILE A 42 -19.28 3.28 -5.78
N SER A 43 -19.72 3.59 -4.56
CA SER A 43 -20.72 4.63 -4.26
C SER A 43 -20.07 5.98 -3.95
N SER A 44 -18.89 5.99 -3.33
CA SER A 44 -18.19 7.22 -2.96
C SER A 44 -16.66 7.03 -2.94
N GLY A 45 -15.91 8.11 -3.16
CA GLY A 45 -14.45 8.15 -3.07
C GLY A 45 -13.96 9.41 -2.37
N HIS A 46 -13.24 10.29 -3.08
CA HIS A 46 -12.74 11.52 -2.48
C HIS A 46 -13.89 12.46 -2.09
N ARG A 47 -13.85 12.97 -0.85
CA ARG A 47 -14.80 13.97 -0.34
C ARG A 47 -14.07 15.23 0.12
N THR A 48 -14.55 16.40 -0.28
CA THR A 48 -14.07 17.70 0.20
C THR A 48 -14.47 17.94 1.65
N TYR A 49 -13.83 18.92 2.31
CA TYR A 49 -14.18 19.30 3.68
C TYR A 49 -15.61 19.80 3.81
N GLU A 50 -16.12 20.51 2.80
CA GLU A 50 -17.49 21.00 2.76
C GLU A 50 -18.50 19.85 2.60
N GLU A 51 -18.24 18.89 1.72
CA GLU A 51 -19.09 17.69 1.58
C GLU A 51 -19.10 16.86 2.87
N GLN A 52 -17.96 16.70 3.54
CA GLN A 52 -17.92 16.02 4.83
C GLN A 52 -18.66 16.83 5.92
N ALA A 53 -18.62 18.16 5.88
CA ALA A 53 -19.38 18.99 6.82
C ALA A 53 -20.88 18.77 6.65
N HIS A 54 -21.36 18.65 5.41
CA HIS A 54 -22.74 18.31 5.10
C HIS A 54 -23.11 16.92 5.66
N LEU A 55 -22.32 15.88 5.40
CA LEU A 55 -22.58 14.53 5.93
C LEU A 55 -22.56 14.47 7.46
N TYR A 56 -21.63 15.19 8.10
CA TYR A 56 -21.58 15.28 9.55
C TYR A 56 -22.77 16.09 10.10
N GLY A 57 -23.28 17.06 9.36
CA GLY A 57 -24.48 17.83 9.73
C GLY A 57 -25.77 17.00 9.75
N GLN A 58 -25.82 15.87 9.03
CA GLN A 58 -26.98 15.00 9.04
C GLN A 58 -27.22 14.37 10.43
N GLY A 59 -28.45 14.54 10.93
CA GLY A 59 -28.82 14.14 12.29
C GLY A 59 -28.30 15.11 13.36
N ARG A 60 -27.77 16.27 12.97
CA ARG A 60 -27.23 17.31 13.85
C ARG A 60 -27.74 18.70 13.41
N PRO A 61 -29.04 19.03 13.63
CA PRO A 61 -29.68 20.23 13.08
C PRO A 61 -28.97 21.56 13.39
N ASP A 62 -28.26 21.66 14.52
CA ASP A 62 -27.59 22.90 14.94
C ASP A 62 -26.11 22.93 14.57
N TYR A 63 -25.66 22.06 13.66
CA TYR A 63 -24.25 22.00 13.26
C TYR A 63 -23.86 23.13 12.31
N TYR A 64 -22.79 23.84 12.67
CA TYR A 64 -22.12 24.85 11.86
C TYR A 64 -20.66 24.48 11.64
N TRP A 65 -20.14 24.83 10.47
CA TRP A 65 -18.72 24.67 10.12
C TRP A 65 -18.26 25.88 9.30
N ASN A 66 -17.15 26.51 9.71
CA ASN A 66 -16.61 27.74 9.10
C ASN A 66 -17.66 28.84 8.89
N GLY A 67 -18.51 29.09 9.90
CA GLY A 67 -19.53 30.14 9.87
C GLY A 67 -20.76 29.84 8.99
N LYS A 68 -20.81 28.69 8.30
CA LYS A 68 -21.95 28.24 7.50
C LYS A 68 -22.69 27.08 8.19
N ARG A 69 -24.02 27.07 8.12
CA ARG A 69 -24.86 25.99 8.67
C ARG A 69 -24.85 24.78 7.73
N TYR A 70 -24.59 23.60 8.28
CA TYR A 70 -24.69 22.31 7.57
C TYR A 70 -25.65 21.34 8.26
N GLY A 71 -26.14 21.66 9.45
CA GLY A 71 -27.04 20.83 10.22
C GLY A 71 -28.40 20.63 9.55
N HIS A 72 -28.83 19.39 9.45
CA HIS A 72 -30.17 19.01 9.01
C HIS A 72 -30.63 17.71 9.67
N SER A 73 -31.93 17.44 9.64
CA SER A 73 -32.52 16.20 10.15
C SER A 73 -32.11 14.98 9.30
N GLY A 74 -32.16 13.79 9.90
CA GLY A 74 -31.83 12.52 9.27
C GLY A 74 -31.05 11.58 10.19
N ASN A 75 -30.81 10.36 9.75
CA ASN A 75 -29.98 9.42 10.49
C ASN A 75 -28.51 9.85 10.44
N ILE A 76 -27.77 9.72 11.53
CA ILE A 76 -26.33 9.97 11.53
C ILE A 76 -25.65 8.97 10.58
N VAL A 77 -25.01 9.47 9.53
CA VAL A 77 -24.28 8.66 8.53
C VAL A 77 -22.78 8.68 8.74
N THR A 78 -22.27 9.58 9.58
CA THR A 78 -20.85 9.66 9.93
C THR A 78 -20.64 10.36 11.28
N TYR A 79 -19.57 9.97 11.98
CA TYR A 79 -19.05 10.67 13.15
C TYR A 79 -17.75 11.43 12.84
N ALA A 80 -17.23 11.33 11.62
CA ALA A 80 -16.02 12.03 11.22
C ALA A 80 -16.34 13.49 10.83
N LYS A 81 -15.80 14.44 11.59
CA LYS A 81 -15.80 15.86 11.23
C LYS A 81 -14.96 16.12 9.95
N PRO A 82 -15.13 17.26 9.28
CA PRO A 82 -14.20 17.73 8.25
C PRO A 82 -12.74 17.63 8.74
N GLY A 83 -11.86 17.08 7.90
CA GLY A 83 -10.45 16.83 8.26
C GLY A 83 -10.17 15.55 9.05
N LYS A 84 -11.20 14.78 9.46
CA LYS A 84 -11.04 13.52 10.20
C LYS A 84 -11.46 12.26 9.43
N SER A 85 -12.01 12.41 8.22
CA SER A 85 -12.38 11.29 7.34
C SER A 85 -11.25 10.96 6.36
N ASN A 86 -10.95 9.67 6.16
CA ASN A 86 -9.93 9.23 5.21
C ASN A 86 -10.30 9.52 3.74
N HIS A 87 -11.58 9.80 3.45
CA HIS A 87 -12.05 10.23 2.14
C HIS A 87 -11.44 11.56 1.69
N HIS A 88 -11.09 12.48 2.62
CA HIS A 88 -10.43 13.74 2.25
C HIS A 88 -9.04 13.54 1.67
N SER A 89 -8.30 12.55 2.19
CA SER A 89 -6.97 12.21 1.70
C SER A 89 -6.99 11.39 0.40
N GLY A 90 -8.18 11.11 -0.12
CA GLY A 90 -8.39 10.23 -1.27
C GLY A 90 -8.04 8.76 -1.00
N ARG A 91 -7.98 8.35 0.27
CA ARG A 91 -7.54 6.99 0.68
C ARG A 91 -8.68 6.00 0.87
N ALA A 92 -9.93 6.48 0.87
CA ALA A 92 -11.09 5.64 1.13
C ALA A 92 -12.07 5.65 -0.04
N ILE A 93 -12.75 4.52 -0.19
CA ILE A 93 -13.88 4.32 -1.09
C ILE A 93 -14.97 3.56 -0.36
N ASP A 94 -16.21 3.83 -0.74
CA ASP A 94 -17.37 3.05 -0.29
C ASP A 94 -17.88 2.20 -1.45
N PHE A 95 -18.26 0.95 -1.18
CA PHE A 95 -18.81 0.06 -2.19
C PHE A 95 -20.20 -0.49 -1.81
N PHE A 96 -20.89 -1.01 -2.81
CA PHE A 96 -22.12 -1.78 -2.67
C PHE A 96 -22.20 -2.84 -3.77
N LEU A 97 -23.07 -3.84 -3.56
CA LEU A 97 -23.35 -4.86 -4.57
C LEU A 97 -24.47 -4.39 -5.50
N VAL A 98 -24.51 -4.92 -6.72
CA VAL A 98 -25.50 -4.56 -7.75
C VAL A 98 -26.19 -5.83 -8.23
N SER A 99 -27.49 -5.75 -8.53
CA SER A 99 -28.18 -6.84 -9.21
C SER A 99 -27.54 -7.15 -10.57
N SER A 100 -27.71 -8.39 -11.06
CA SER A 100 -27.11 -8.86 -12.31
C SER A 100 -27.56 -8.07 -13.55
N ASP A 101 -28.69 -7.37 -13.49
CA ASP A 101 -29.17 -6.46 -14.53
C ASP A 101 -28.61 -5.03 -14.39
N GLY A 102 -27.89 -4.73 -13.32
CA GLY A 102 -27.27 -3.43 -13.08
C GLY A 102 -28.21 -2.35 -12.52
N LYS A 103 -29.45 -2.68 -12.15
CA LYS A 103 -30.51 -1.70 -11.83
C LYS A 103 -30.71 -1.45 -10.35
N LYS A 104 -30.42 -2.42 -9.46
CA LYS A 104 -30.66 -2.31 -8.02
C LYS A 104 -29.35 -2.28 -7.25
N ALA A 105 -29.21 -1.31 -6.37
CA ALA A 105 -28.19 -1.32 -5.32
C ALA A 105 -28.62 -2.27 -4.21
N LEU A 106 -27.73 -3.18 -3.83
CA LEU A 106 -27.94 -4.19 -2.80
C LEU A 106 -27.00 -3.87 -1.65
N TRP A 107 -27.58 -3.48 -0.50
CA TRP A 107 -26.86 -3.02 0.69
C TRP A 107 -26.75 -4.09 1.79
N THR A 108 -27.22 -5.30 1.50
CA THR A 108 -27.20 -6.40 2.45
C THR A 108 -25.79 -6.97 2.56
N VAL A 109 -25.24 -6.95 3.77
CA VAL A 109 -23.93 -7.54 4.09
C VAL A 109 -24.07 -9.07 4.18
N ASN A 110 -23.93 -9.74 3.04
CA ASN A 110 -24.01 -11.19 2.89
C ASN A 110 -22.60 -11.81 2.66
N GLN A 111 -22.56 -13.08 2.24
CA GLN A 111 -21.29 -13.76 1.91
C GLN A 111 -20.56 -13.11 0.74
N ASP A 112 -21.27 -12.70 -0.32
CA ASP A 112 -20.67 -12.01 -1.46
C ASP A 112 -20.03 -10.68 -1.05
N TRP A 113 -20.67 -9.93 -0.14
CA TRP A 113 -20.13 -8.70 0.41
C TRP A 113 -18.80 -8.93 1.12
N ARG A 114 -18.75 -9.99 1.95
CA ARG A 114 -17.53 -10.37 2.68
C ARG A 114 -16.44 -10.85 1.73
N HIS A 115 -16.80 -11.60 0.69
CA HIS A 115 -15.86 -12.03 -0.35
C HIS A 115 -15.24 -10.84 -1.08
N VAL A 116 -16.04 -9.83 -1.42
CA VAL A 116 -15.53 -8.57 -1.99
C VAL A 116 -14.57 -7.85 -1.04
N ALA A 117 -14.91 -7.80 0.25
CA ALA A 117 -14.02 -7.25 1.25
C ALA A 117 -12.71 -8.07 1.39
N ASP A 118 -12.76 -9.39 1.27
CA ASP A 118 -11.58 -10.26 1.29
C ASP A 118 -10.68 -10.05 0.05
N ILE A 119 -11.27 -9.88 -1.13
CA ILE A 119 -10.55 -9.45 -2.34
C ILE A 119 -9.88 -8.10 -2.08
N ALA A 120 -10.62 -7.11 -1.57
CA ALA A 120 -10.09 -5.79 -1.28
C ALA A 120 -8.90 -5.84 -0.30
N LYS A 121 -9.03 -6.66 0.76
CA LYS A 121 -7.95 -6.89 1.74
C LYS A 121 -6.73 -7.55 1.12
N SER A 122 -6.90 -8.53 0.23
CA SER A 122 -5.79 -9.15 -0.50
C SER A 122 -5.04 -8.15 -1.39
N LEU A 123 -5.74 -7.11 -1.86
CA LEU A 123 -5.18 -6.01 -2.64
C LEU A 123 -4.57 -4.89 -1.79
N GLY A 124 -4.69 -4.98 -0.46
CA GLY A 124 -4.06 -4.07 0.49
C GLY A 124 -5.00 -3.07 1.17
N PHE A 125 -6.31 -3.11 0.92
CA PHE A 125 -7.28 -2.32 1.70
C PHE A 125 -7.42 -2.86 3.12
N GLN A 126 -7.75 -1.97 4.05
CA GLN A 126 -8.43 -2.29 5.29
C GLN A 126 -9.94 -2.13 5.08
N TRP A 127 -10.72 -2.94 5.80
CA TRP A 127 -12.17 -2.94 5.68
C TRP A 127 -12.83 -2.43 6.97
N GLY A 128 -13.77 -1.49 6.85
CA GLY A 128 -14.48 -0.94 7.99
C GLY A 128 -15.39 -1.95 8.71
N GLY A 129 -15.71 -3.07 8.06
CA GLY A 129 -16.40 -4.21 8.70
C GLY A 129 -15.57 -4.93 9.77
N ASP A 130 -14.24 -4.77 9.75
CA ASP A 130 -13.31 -5.36 10.72
C ASP A 130 -13.09 -4.48 11.95
N TRP A 131 -13.64 -3.26 12.00
CA TRP A 131 -13.50 -2.38 13.15
C TRP A 131 -14.19 -2.93 14.41
N SER A 132 -13.56 -2.73 15.57
CA SER A 132 -14.05 -3.21 16.87
C SER A 132 -15.30 -2.49 17.37
N SER A 133 -15.56 -1.29 16.87
CA SER A 133 -16.74 -0.48 17.16
C SER A 133 -17.13 0.34 15.95
N PHE A 134 -18.44 0.57 15.74
CA PHE A 134 -18.98 1.36 14.62
C PHE A 134 -18.57 0.83 13.24
N LYS A 135 -18.87 -0.45 13.00
CA LYS A 135 -18.56 -1.13 11.73
C LYS A 135 -19.21 -0.42 10.55
N ASP A 136 -18.37 0.03 9.64
CA ASP A 136 -18.80 0.58 8.35
C ASP A 136 -18.51 -0.46 7.27
N TYR A 137 -19.52 -1.26 6.95
CA TYR A 137 -19.35 -2.39 6.03
C TYR A 137 -19.11 -1.96 4.58
N ALA A 138 -19.51 -0.74 4.18
CA ALA A 138 -19.25 -0.22 2.84
C ALA A 138 -17.85 0.34 2.69
N HIS A 139 -17.24 0.76 3.80
CA HIS A 139 -15.97 1.47 3.81
C HIS A 139 -14.77 0.54 3.57
N LEU A 140 -13.97 0.90 2.58
CA LEU A 140 -12.64 0.36 2.35
C LEU A 140 -11.64 1.51 2.39
N GLU A 141 -10.57 1.35 3.15
CA GLU A 141 -9.52 2.36 3.24
C GLU A 141 -8.15 1.78 2.97
N TRP A 142 -7.36 2.54 2.23
CA TRP A 142 -5.97 2.23 2.06
C TRP A 142 -5.24 2.59 3.37
N PRO A 143 -4.61 1.62 4.06
CA PRO A 143 -4.00 1.86 5.36
C PRO A 143 -2.89 2.91 5.25
N GLU A 144 -2.73 3.72 6.31
CA GLU A 144 -1.54 4.60 6.47
C GLU A 144 -0.24 3.79 6.44
N LYS A 145 -0.35 2.51 6.84
CA LYS A 145 0.74 1.56 7.07
C LYS A 145 0.74 0.38 6.07
N SER A 146 0.31 0.55 4.82
CA SER A 146 0.63 -0.42 3.75
C SER A 146 2.10 -0.27 3.35
N HIS A 147 2.99 -0.63 4.28
CA HIS A 147 4.34 -0.07 4.40
C HIS A 147 4.24 1.43 4.64
N ASN A 148 5.12 1.97 5.47
CA ASN A 148 5.24 3.42 5.57
C ASN A 148 5.43 3.90 4.12
N ILE A 149 4.44 4.55 3.50
CA ILE A 149 4.53 4.87 2.08
C ILE A 149 5.77 5.74 1.86
N ARG A 150 6.17 6.48 2.90
CA ARG A 150 7.48 7.11 2.96
C ARG A 150 8.64 6.12 2.85
N ASP A 151 8.63 5.01 3.58
CA ASP A 151 9.65 3.94 3.50
C ASP A 151 9.61 3.15 2.19
N LEU A 152 8.43 2.90 1.64
CA LEU A 152 8.26 2.29 0.31
C LEU A 152 8.83 3.21 -0.78
N GLN A 153 8.42 4.48 -0.76
CA GLN A 153 9.00 5.53 -1.58
C GLN A 153 10.51 5.59 -1.33
N THR A 154 10.97 5.49 -0.08
CA THR A 154 12.40 5.46 0.29
C THR A 154 13.13 4.27 -0.32
N LYS A 155 12.53 3.08 -0.37
CA LYS A 155 13.18 1.85 -0.85
C LYS A 155 13.13 1.72 -2.38
N LEU A 156 12.02 2.06 -3.02
CA LEU A 156 11.92 2.14 -4.50
C LEU A 156 12.90 3.19 -5.01
N GLN A 157 12.95 4.32 -4.31
CA GLN A 157 13.97 5.33 -4.54
C GLN A 157 15.38 4.76 -4.32
N LYS A 158 15.65 3.99 -3.24
CA LYS A 158 16.96 3.34 -3.02
C LYS A 158 17.39 2.36 -4.10
N LEU A 159 16.46 1.83 -4.90
CA LEU A 159 16.75 0.89 -5.98
C LEU A 159 16.77 1.51 -7.37
N GLY A 160 16.60 2.82 -7.48
CA GLY A 160 16.74 3.55 -8.75
C GLY A 160 15.43 3.92 -9.44
N TYR A 161 14.29 3.79 -8.76
CA TYR A 161 12.97 4.07 -9.33
C TYR A 161 12.40 5.39 -8.79
N GLN A 162 11.34 5.96 -9.42
CA GLN A 162 10.89 7.33 -9.15
C GLN A 162 9.51 7.47 -8.50
N PRO A 163 9.39 7.22 -7.18
CA PRO A 163 8.08 7.04 -6.56
C PRO A 163 7.37 8.32 -6.11
N GLY A 164 7.83 9.52 -6.49
CA GLY A 164 7.20 10.79 -6.07
C GLY A 164 7.65 11.27 -4.68
N PRO A 165 7.03 12.34 -4.13
CA PRO A 165 7.44 12.91 -2.86
C PRO A 165 7.34 11.86 -1.75
N ILE A 166 8.26 11.90 -0.77
CA ILE A 166 8.22 11.04 0.42
C ILE A 166 7.21 11.61 1.43
N ASP A 167 6.01 11.85 0.95
CA ASP A 167 4.90 12.47 1.65
C ASP A 167 3.99 11.42 2.30
N GLY A 168 4.26 10.14 2.04
CA GLY A 168 3.41 9.04 2.50
C GLY A 168 2.13 8.92 1.67
N ILE A 169 2.06 9.59 0.53
CA ILE A 169 0.93 9.62 -0.40
C ILE A 169 1.25 8.76 -1.61
N TYR A 170 0.41 7.77 -1.89
CA TYR A 170 0.62 6.88 -3.01
C TYR A 170 0.04 7.50 -4.28
N GLY A 171 0.84 8.38 -4.90
CA GLY A 171 0.51 9.10 -6.12
C GLY A 171 0.81 8.34 -7.43
N PRO A 172 0.54 8.95 -8.60
CA PRO A 172 0.76 8.32 -9.91
C PRO A 172 2.24 7.97 -10.15
N ARG A 173 3.13 8.75 -9.54
CA ARG A 173 4.58 8.55 -9.59
C ARG A 173 5.00 7.34 -8.75
N THR A 174 4.47 7.18 -7.54
CA THR A 174 4.70 5.99 -6.69
C THR A 174 4.34 4.73 -7.44
N LYS A 175 3.16 4.74 -8.08
CA LYS A 175 2.67 3.67 -8.93
C LYS A 175 3.62 3.33 -10.09
N GLN A 176 4.05 4.32 -10.87
CA GLN A 176 4.98 4.13 -12.00
C GLN A 176 6.34 3.55 -11.59
N ALA A 177 6.89 4.01 -10.46
CA ALA A 177 8.13 3.48 -9.92
C ALA A 177 8.03 2.00 -9.57
N ILE A 178 6.86 1.58 -9.10
CA ILE A 178 6.59 0.20 -8.74
C ILE A 178 6.45 -0.66 -9.99
N ILE A 179 5.76 -0.16 -11.02
CA ILE A 179 5.68 -0.80 -12.35
C ILE A 179 7.08 -1.07 -12.91
N ALA A 180 7.95 -0.06 -12.90
CA ALA A 180 9.31 -0.18 -13.43
C ALA A 180 10.17 -1.14 -12.60
N PHE A 181 10.06 -1.06 -11.27
CA PHE A 181 10.72 -1.99 -10.37
C PHE A 181 10.23 -3.43 -10.57
N GLN A 182 8.92 -3.61 -10.75
CA GLN A 182 8.31 -4.90 -11.07
C GLN A 182 8.85 -5.43 -12.40
N HIS A 183 8.95 -4.61 -13.45
CA HIS A 183 9.54 -5.04 -14.72
C HIS A 183 10.99 -5.52 -14.59
N GLN A 184 11.84 -4.72 -13.97
CA GLN A 184 13.28 -5.00 -13.90
C GLN A 184 13.60 -6.16 -12.94
N GLU A 185 12.74 -6.39 -11.95
CA GLU A 185 12.86 -7.51 -11.03
C GLU A 185 12.08 -8.76 -11.48
N GLY A 186 11.38 -8.69 -12.61
CA GLY A 186 10.60 -9.78 -13.21
C GLY A 186 9.31 -10.14 -12.45
N LEU A 187 8.65 -9.16 -11.83
CA LEU A 187 7.41 -9.31 -11.05
C LEU A 187 6.16 -8.98 -11.90
N GLU A 188 4.98 -9.39 -11.41
CA GLU A 188 3.69 -8.97 -11.99
C GLU A 188 3.56 -7.44 -11.97
N VAL A 189 3.28 -6.88 -13.15
CA VAL A 189 3.33 -5.43 -13.37
C VAL A 189 1.94 -4.84 -13.21
N ASP A 190 1.66 -4.45 -11.98
CA ASP A 190 0.32 -4.06 -11.56
C ASP A 190 0.31 -2.71 -10.82
N GLY A 191 1.47 -2.06 -10.74
CA GLY A 191 1.69 -0.75 -10.14
C GLY A 191 1.36 -0.65 -8.66
N SER A 192 1.20 -1.78 -8.00
CA SER A 192 0.88 -1.90 -6.60
C SER A 192 2.08 -2.41 -5.80
N ALA A 193 2.47 -1.68 -4.75
CA ALA A 193 3.47 -2.16 -3.79
C ALA A 193 2.87 -3.15 -2.80
N GLY A 194 2.19 -4.16 -3.35
CA GLY A 194 1.82 -5.36 -2.62
C GLY A 194 3.08 -6.11 -2.16
N PRO A 195 2.91 -7.15 -1.34
CA PRO A 195 4.00 -7.78 -0.58
C PRO A 195 5.23 -8.21 -1.39
N LEU A 196 5.04 -8.71 -2.63
CA LEU A 196 6.13 -9.17 -3.51
C LEU A 196 7.07 -8.04 -3.93
N THR A 197 6.51 -6.90 -4.33
CA THR A 197 7.24 -5.67 -4.64
C THR A 197 8.04 -5.21 -3.42
N THR A 198 7.42 -5.18 -2.24
CA THR A 198 8.05 -4.61 -1.05
C THR A 198 9.20 -5.46 -0.51
N ASN A 199 9.10 -6.78 -0.64
CA ASN A 199 10.15 -7.71 -0.23
C ASN A 199 11.38 -7.63 -1.14
N ARG A 200 11.19 -7.61 -2.47
CA ARG A 200 12.34 -7.44 -3.39
C ARG A 200 13.00 -6.09 -3.19
N LEU A 201 12.19 -5.07 -2.88
CA LEU A 201 12.66 -3.78 -2.42
C LEU A 201 13.61 -3.96 -1.25
N HIS A 202 13.18 -4.64 -0.17
CA HIS A 202 14.01 -4.89 1.02
C HIS A 202 15.29 -5.67 0.74
N ALA A 203 15.19 -6.72 -0.06
CA ALA A 203 16.29 -7.62 -0.38
C ALA A 203 17.44 -6.93 -1.13
N ARG A 204 17.11 -5.99 -2.00
CA ARG A 204 18.08 -5.09 -2.64
C ARG A 204 18.46 -3.90 -1.76
N THR A 205 17.66 -3.55 -0.75
CA THR A 205 17.83 -2.29 -0.02
C THR A 205 18.47 -2.32 1.34
N TYR A 206 18.41 -3.40 2.16
CA TYR A 206 19.10 -3.57 3.48
C TYR A 206 18.29 -4.37 4.55
N PRO A 207 18.88 -5.17 5.48
CA PRO A 207 18.15 -5.93 6.51
C PRO A 207 17.63 -5.07 7.67
N GLY A 208 17.97 -3.78 7.75
CA GLY A 208 17.38 -2.86 8.73
C GLY A 208 18.05 -2.86 10.11
N TYR A 209 19.18 -3.57 10.26
CA TYR A 209 20.01 -3.57 11.47
C TYR A 209 21.45 -3.99 11.12
N PRO A 210 22.47 -3.55 11.89
CA PRO A 210 23.86 -3.84 11.60
C PRO A 210 24.21 -5.31 11.88
N VAL A 211 25.00 -5.88 10.99
CA VAL A 211 25.43 -7.28 11.03
C VAL A 211 26.93 -7.31 11.21
N HIS A 212 27.40 -7.70 12.37
CA HIS A 212 28.78 -7.59 12.83
C HIS A 212 29.27 -8.91 13.41
N PHE A 213 30.44 -8.92 14.03
CA PHE A 213 30.89 -10.07 14.80
C PHE A 213 29.83 -10.66 15.72
N GLY A 214 29.70 -11.99 15.69
CA GLY A 214 28.69 -12.71 16.45
C GLY A 214 27.28 -12.58 15.87
N SER A 215 27.06 -11.69 14.88
CA SER A 215 25.92 -11.83 13.97
C SER A 215 26.10 -13.10 13.18
N LYS A 216 24.98 -13.73 12.87
CA LYS A 216 24.96 -15.02 12.21
C LYS A 216 23.81 -14.98 11.21
N GLY A 217 23.94 -15.67 10.10
CA GLY A 217 22.87 -15.90 9.13
C GLY A 217 23.12 -15.37 7.72
N SER A 218 22.11 -15.51 6.86
CA SER A 218 22.22 -15.33 5.41
C SER A 218 22.70 -13.95 4.97
N VAL A 219 22.51 -12.97 5.85
CA VAL A 219 23.07 -11.65 5.65
C VAL A 219 24.59 -11.76 5.59
N VAL A 220 25.15 -12.37 6.63
CA VAL A 220 26.56 -12.72 6.75
C VAL A 220 27.04 -13.59 5.59
N GLN A 221 26.25 -14.52 5.08
CA GLN A 221 26.63 -15.36 3.93
C GLN A 221 26.73 -14.62 2.61
N ARG A 222 25.69 -13.84 2.31
CA ARG A 222 25.68 -12.92 1.18
C ARG A 222 26.95 -12.06 1.25
N ILE A 223 27.24 -11.56 2.43
CA ILE A 223 28.46 -10.80 2.72
C ILE A 223 29.69 -11.64 2.45
N GLN A 224 29.76 -12.85 2.98
CA GLN A 224 30.84 -13.81 2.84
C GLN A 224 31.15 -14.13 1.36
N ARG A 225 30.14 -14.34 0.51
CA ARG A 225 30.34 -14.59 -0.92
C ARG A 225 30.99 -13.41 -1.64
N VAL A 226 30.63 -12.20 -1.26
CA VAL A 226 31.11 -10.99 -1.94
C VAL A 226 32.49 -10.57 -1.43
N VAL A 227 32.83 -10.94 -0.20
CA VAL A 227 34.21 -10.84 0.32
C VAL A 227 35.06 -12.07 0.01
N GLY A 228 34.49 -13.10 -0.62
CA GLY A 228 35.18 -14.35 -0.95
C GLY A 228 35.63 -15.17 0.27
N THR A 229 34.83 -15.24 1.34
CA THR A 229 35.07 -16.12 2.50
C THR A 229 34.16 -17.32 2.55
N LYS A 230 34.51 -18.28 3.43
CA LYS A 230 33.68 -19.45 3.69
C LYS A 230 32.27 -18.97 4.01
N ASP A 231 31.37 -19.36 3.14
CA ASP A 231 29.98 -18.99 3.16
C ASP A 231 29.19 -19.76 4.24
N ASP A 232 29.70 -19.79 5.49
CA ASP A 232 29.15 -20.57 6.61
C ASP A 232 28.13 -19.81 7.47
N GLY A 233 27.96 -18.51 7.18
CA GLY A 233 27.01 -17.60 7.79
C GLY A 233 27.30 -17.19 9.21
N HIS A 234 28.41 -17.62 9.79
CA HIS A 234 28.82 -17.10 11.07
C HIS A 234 29.72 -15.90 10.84
N PHE A 235 29.33 -14.73 11.36
CA PHE A 235 30.16 -13.54 11.32
C PHE A 235 31.20 -13.68 12.44
N GLY A 236 32.00 -14.73 12.30
CA GLY A 236 33.11 -15.02 13.17
C GLY A 236 34.34 -14.26 12.69
N PRO A 237 35.50 -14.48 13.34
CA PRO A 237 36.68 -13.63 13.15
C PRO A 237 37.17 -13.58 11.71
N LEU A 238 37.02 -14.66 10.92
CA LEU A 238 37.46 -14.72 9.52
C LEU A 238 36.56 -13.91 8.59
N THR A 239 35.24 -13.99 8.79
CA THR A 239 34.30 -13.16 8.07
C THR A 239 34.37 -11.73 8.55
N GLU A 240 34.62 -11.48 9.83
CA GLU A 240 34.87 -10.14 10.33
C GLU A 240 36.15 -9.55 9.75
N ALA A 241 37.22 -10.32 9.67
CA ALA A 241 38.48 -9.91 9.04
C ALA A 241 38.33 -9.72 7.52
N ALA A 242 37.54 -10.55 6.84
CA ALA A 242 37.30 -10.41 5.40
C ALA A 242 36.23 -9.39 5.08
N VAL A 243 35.29 -9.14 5.98
CA VAL A 243 34.42 -7.98 5.94
C VAL A 243 35.27 -6.76 6.23
N CYS A 244 36.16 -6.76 7.21
CA CYS A 244 37.17 -5.74 7.42
C CYS A 244 38.03 -5.55 6.18
N ALA A 245 38.42 -6.62 5.47
CA ALA A 245 39.27 -6.56 4.30
C ALA A 245 38.51 -6.15 3.04
N PHE A 246 37.29 -6.65 2.80
CA PHE A 246 36.37 -6.16 1.78
C PHE A 246 35.93 -4.74 2.08
N GLN A 247 35.71 -4.42 3.35
CA GLN A 247 35.50 -3.06 3.82
C GLN A 247 36.78 -2.29 3.54
N GLN A 248 37.99 -2.79 3.76
CA GLN A 248 39.24 -2.08 3.48
C GLN A 248 39.48 -1.92 1.96
N GLN A 249 39.09 -2.91 1.17
CA GLN A 249 39.26 -3.04 -0.28
C GLN A 249 38.21 -2.23 -1.04
N HIS A 250 36.95 -2.33 -0.62
CA HIS A 250 35.84 -1.48 -1.04
C HIS A 250 35.72 -0.22 -0.15
N ARG A 251 36.78 0.08 0.63
CA ARG A 251 37.05 1.19 1.59
C ARG A 251 35.89 1.62 2.49
N LEU A 252 34.95 0.71 2.75
CA LEU A 252 34.00 0.84 3.83
C LEU A 252 34.71 0.85 5.20
N LYS A 253 34.03 1.33 6.24
CA LYS A 253 34.57 1.35 7.62
C LYS A 253 35.04 -0.05 7.99
N VAL A 254 36.31 -0.17 8.35
CA VAL A 254 36.93 -1.44 8.76
C VAL A 254 36.60 -1.66 10.23
N ASP A 255 35.35 -1.98 10.47
CA ASP A 255 34.84 -2.26 11.80
C ASP A 255 34.31 -3.67 11.92
N GLY A 256 34.37 -4.45 10.84
CA GLY A 256 33.85 -5.80 10.85
C GLY A 256 32.33 -5.80 11.02
N VAL A 257 31.65 -4.72 10.62
CA VAL A 257 30.20 -4.58 10.70
C VAL A 257 29.59 -4.29 9.34
N VAL A 258 28.85 -5.26 8.84
CA VAL A 258 27.83 -5.07 7.81
C VAL A 258 26.58 -4.39 8.31
N GLY A 259 26.75 -3.10 8.52
CA GLY A 259 25.68 -2.13 8.49
C GLY A 259 25.09 -1.92 7.08
N PRO A 260 24.25 -0.89 6.92
CA PRO A 260 23.58 -0.52 5.65
C PRO A 260 24.49 -0.49 4.44
N ASN A 261 25.71 -0.05 4.68
CA ASN A 261 26.69 0.27 3.66
C ASN A 261 27.37 -0.97 3.12
N THR A 262 27.71 -1.91 3.98
CA THR A 262 28.36 -3.15 3.53
C THR A 262 27.35 -4.06 2.84
N TRP A 263 26.11 -4.15 3.33
CA TRP A 263 25.05 -4.95 2.69
C TRP A 263 24.77 -4.52 1.26
N ARG A 264 24.65 -3.21 1.05
CA ARG A 264 24.39 -2.67 -0.27
C ARG A 264 25.60 -2.80 -1.20
N LYS A 265 26.82 -2.62 -0.69
CA LYS A 265 28.05 -2.76 -1.52
C LYS A 265 28.21 -4.17 -2.05
N MET A 266 27.68 -5.12 -1.30
CA MET A 266 27.72 -6.51 -1.67
C MET A 266 26.54 -6.91 -2.57
N PHE A 267 25.37 -6.27 -2.47
CA PHE A 267 24.15 -6.78 -3.13
C PHE A 267 23.34 -5.80 -3.97
N GLY A 268 23.79 -4.56 -4.17
CA GLY A 268 23.07 -3.56 -4.95
C GLY A 268 22.95 -3.92 -6.44
N ASN A 269 24.02 -4.41 -7.06
CA ASN A 269 24.15 -4.54 -8.53
C ASN A 269 24.51 -5.95 -9.01
N GLN A 270 23.70 -6.96 -8.72
CA GLN A 270 23.74 -8.16 -9.57
C GLN A 270 22.34 -8.45 -10.14
N HIS A 271 22.24 -8.49 -11.46
CA HIS A 271 21.58 -9.60 -12.15
C HIS A 271 22.50 -10.84 -11.99
N PRO A 272 22.02 -12.10 -11.97
CA PRO A 272 22.89 -13.20 -12.38
C PRO A 272 23.31 -12.94 -13.84
N SER A 273 24.63 -12.81 -14.03
CA SER A 273 25.41 -12.33 -15.19
C SER A 273 25.74 -10.84 -15.16
#